data_AF-A0A8B6EWK4-F1
#
_entry.id   AF-A0A8B6EWK4-F1
#
_cell.length_a   1.000
_cell.length_b   1.000
_cell.length_c   1.000
_cell.angle_alpha   90.00
_cell.angle_beta   90.00
_cell.angle_gamma   90.00
#
_symmetry.space_group_name_H-M   'P 1'
#
loop_
_entity.id
_entity.type
_entity.pdbx_description
1 polymer ?
#
loop_
_entity_poly.entity_id
_entity_poly.type
_entity_poly.pdbx_seq_one_letter_code
_entity_poly.pdbx_strand_id
1 'polypeptide(L)'
;MSDSKPNMLIPCPTIDGKCTQFSLMLKRCNSQVAVTCQVCKESRNVKWRCMDCLLKTICERCKDNHSQNPSFSKHTIVNLTDPPVCKDRMEQRLGAEFRKKQCTKHNIKTYNFFCRTCNFLVCPDCITEVHSNHNLAEISEYVKETFLDDVDTSTDYTKLYNHIERQDSVSRDSFCLLMTEFELVHTVRTELPAINHMTMVKDDEAYIWSLDRNMIIHLKLNTTGFLNKMQKLSDSIEVGEIEGFLSQPMDITINLKGDLLFISDHCLKSVTKNAQGQTKLLDLHDFYPLNPNCVHYDKERDITWVGLIGDDSNFQLTKRSVRKVVAINQKTLYKEFQYTEENKRLFTLPVRIISIKDEGICVIDCVSQTTGRVIATSLKGILMWIYNNPPSSVCSHPFNPTDLTITNTEIIIVVDSRNRAFHILNTKGTLILHQSSIHLGIERPFCLDTDKSGYLWVGCLRDSTSRETGAKIYKLKIKGL
;
A
#
# COMPACT_ATOMS: atom_id res chain seq x y z
N MET A 1 -5.21 -40.90 -40.74
CA MET A 1 -5.18 -40.61 -42.19
C MET A 1 -6.29 -39.58 -42.43
N SER A 2 -5.96 -38.28 -42.36
CA SER A 2 -5.53 -37.40 -43.48
C SER A 2 -6.76 -36.96 -44.32
N ASP A 3 -7.08 -35.71 -44.64
CA ASP A 3 -6.35 -34.44 -44.67
C ASP A 3 -7.32 -33.22 -44.68
N SER A 4 -6.76 -32.07 -44.30
CA SER A 4 -7.26 -30.70 -44.37
C SER A 4 -7.36 -30.10 -45.79
N LYS A 5 -8.29 -29.14 -46.01
CA LYS A 5 -8.22 -28.13 -47.08
C LYS A 5 -8.46 -26.70 -46.53
N PRO A 6 -7.88 -25.64 -47.14
CA PRO A 6 -7.75 -24.30 -46.54
C PRO A 6 -8.86 -23.32 -46.98
N ASN A 7 -9.19 -22.35 -46.12
CA ASN A 7 -10.08 -21.22 -46.45
C ASN A 7 -9.29 -20.04 -47.04
N MET A 8 -9.76 -19.54 -48.19
CA MET A 8 -9.25 -18.37 -48.93
C MET A 8 -9.69 -17.05 -48.27
N LEU A 9 -8.80 -16.06 -48.25
CA LEU A 9 -9.06 -14.65 -47.90
C LEU A 9 -9.53 -13.88 -49.15
N ILE A 10 -10.56 -13.03 -48.97
CA ILE A 10 -11.06 -12.09 -49.99
C ILE A 10 -10.25 -10.77 -49.89
N PRO A 11 -9.71 -10.18 -50.98
CA PRO A 11 -8.98 -8.92 -50.92
C PRO A 11 -9.90 -7.69 -50.97
N CYS A 12 -9.54 -6.66 -50.21
CA CYS A 12 -10.21 -5.34 -50.18
C CYS A 12 -9.78 -4.48 -51.40
N PRO A 13 -10.65 -3.66 -52.02
CA PRO A 13 -10.31 -2.94 -53.24
C PRO A 13 -9.47 -1.68 -52.94
N THR A 14 -8.36 -1.54 -53.66
CA THR A 14 -7.49 -0.35 -53.68
C THR A 14 -7.62 0.38 -55.03
N ILE A 15 -7.78 1.70 -55.01
CA ILE A 15 -7.53 2.57 -56.17
C ILE A 15 -6.34 3.47 -55.80
N ASP A 16 -5.27 3.44 -56.59
CA ASP A 16 -4.01 4.18 -56.42
C ASP A 16 -3.34 4.07 -55.03
N GLY A 17 -3.44 2.90 -54.40
CA GLY A 17 -2.61 2.53 -53.26
C GLY A 17 -2.87 3.29 -51.95
N LYS A 18 -4.02 3.98 -51.79
CA LYS A 18 -4.42 4.60 -50.52
C LYS A 18 -5.79 4.12 -50.06
N CYS A 19 -5.85 3.60 -48.83
CA CYS A 19 -7.10 3.25 -48.16
C CYS A 19 -7.92 4.52 -47.89
N THR A 20 -9.11 4.62 -48.47
CA THR A 20 -9.98 5.81 -48.43
C THR A 20 -10.53 6.13 -47.03
N GLN A 21 -10.45 5.20 -46.07
CA GLN A 21 -10.83 5.45 -44.67
C GLN A 21 -9.82 6.32 -43.90
N PHE A 22 -8.59 6.48 -44.38
CA PHE A 22 -7.52 7.20 -43.67
C PHE A 22 -7.62 8.73 -43.76
N SER A 23 -8.23 9.28 -44.82
CA SER A 23 -8.28 10.74 -45.03
C SER A 23 -9.28 11.47 -44.11
N LEU A 24 -10.27 10.74 -43.58
CA LEU A 24 -11.27 11.28 -42.65
C LEU A 24 -10.80 11.30 -41.19
N MET A 25 -9.83 10.48 -40.79
CA MET A 25 -9.26 10.49 -39.43
C MET A 25 -8.24 11.60 -39.19
N LEU A 26 -7.49 12.01 -40.21
CA LEU A 26 -6.45 13.05 -40.08
C LEU A 26 -6.99 14.47 -39.80
N LYS A 27 -8.30 14.71 -39.97
CA LYS A 27 -8.92 16.02 -39.65
C LYS A 27 -9.25 16.21 -38.16
N ARG A 28 -9.16 15.18 -37.32
CA ARG A 28 -9.59 15.26 -35.90
C ARG A 28 -8.47 15.26 -34.85
N CYS A 29 -7.20 15.04 -35.22
CA CYS A 29 -6.07 15.01 -34.27
C CYS A 29 -5.10 16.19 -34.43
N ASN A 30 -5.61 17.42 -34.49
CA ASN A 30 -4.78 18.63 -34.52
C ASN A 30 -4.82 19.40 -33.20
N SER A 31 -4.65 18.70 -32.07
CA SER A 31 -4.31 19.31 -30.78
C SER A 31 -2.86 18.98 -30.43
N GLN A 32 -1.95 19.90 -30.74
CA GLN A 32 -0.51 19.79 -30.44
C GLN A 32 -0.29 19.62 -28.93
N VAL A 33 0.04 18.42 -28.48
CA VAL A 33 0.68 18.20 -27.17
C VAL A 33 2.14 18.63 -27.31
N ALA A 34 2.57 19.62 -26.54
CA ALA A 34 3.95 20.08 -26.55
C ALA A 34 4.89 19.00 -25.96
N VAL A 35 5.71 18.37 -26.79
CA VAL A 35 6.69 17.34 -26.39
C VAL A 35 8.03 17.99 -26.01
N THR A 36 8.62 17.60 -24.87
CA THR A 36 9.91 18.14 -24.39
C THR A 36 11.07 17.15 -24.58
N CYS A 37 12.28 17.66 -24.76
CA CYS A 37 13.49 16.84 -24.85
C CYS A 37 13.82 16.29 -23.46
N GLN A 38 13.89 14.97 -23.30
CA GLN A 38 14.13 14.36 -21.99
C GLN A 38 15.59 14.45 -21.52
N VAL A 39 16.50 14.82 -22.42
CA VAL A 39 17.94 15.02 -22.14
C VAL A 39 18.22 16.45 -21.69
N CYS A 40 17.87 17.46 -22.50
CA CYS A 40 18.15 18.87 -22.19
C CYS A 40 16.96 19.65 -21.59
N LYS A 41 15.79 19.01 -21.45
CA LYS A 41 14.53 19.61 -20.93
C LYS A 41 13.95 20.76 -21.75
N GLU A 42 14.55 21.12 -22.89
CA GLU A 42 14.00 22.12 -23.80
C GLU A 42 12.88 21.56 -24.68
N SER A 43 11.87 22.38 -24.96
CA SER A 43 10.72 22.02 -25.83
C SER A 43 10.95 22.32 -27.32
N ARG A 44 12.15 22.78 -27.70
CA ARG A 44 12.44 23.18 -29.08
C ARG A 44 12.93 22.00 -29.92
N ASN A 45 12.34 21.85 -31.10
CA ASN A 45 12.80 20.96 -32.17
C ASN A 45 12.92 19.46 -31.74
N VAL A 46 11.97 19.01 -30.90
CA VAL A 46 11.87 17.62 -30.46
C VAL A 46 11.17 16.81 -31.54
N LYS A 47 11.97 16.06 -32.31
CA LYS A 47 11.50 15.30 -33.49
C LYS A 47 11.94 13.84 -33.47
N TRP A 48 12.76 13.45 -32.50
CA TRP A 48 13.48 12.18 -32.55
C TRP A 48 13.27 11.37 -31.28
N ARG A 49 13.36 10.05 -31.41
CA ARG A 49 13.32 9.09 -30.29
C ARG A 49 14.46 8.10 -30.43
N CYS A 50 15.23 7.91 -29.36
CA CYS A 50 16.26 6.86 -29.32
C CYS A 50 15.66 5.56 -28.77
N MET A 51 15.75 4.48 -29.54
CA MET A 51 15.14 3.20 -29.18
C MET A 51 15.94 2.45 -28.11
N ASP A 52 17.25 2.68 -28.03
CA ASP A 52 18.14 1.99 -27.10
C ASP A 52 18.40 2.79 -25.81
N CYS A 53 17.86 4.02 -25.71
CA CYS A 53 17.96 4.86 -24.53
C CYS A 53 16.60 5.11 -23.90
N LEU A 54 15.92 4.04 -23.47
CA LEU A 54 14.64 4.12 -22.76
C LEU A 54 13.56 4.89 -23.53
N LEU A 55 13.57 4.79 -24.86
CA LEU A 55 12.63 5.51 -25.73
C LEU A 55 12.64 7.04 -25.51
N LYS A 56 13.78 7.60 -25.08
CA LYS A 56 13.89 9.03 -24.78
C LYS A 56 13.59 9.88 -26.02
N THR A 57 12.68 10.83 -25.86
CA THR A 57 12.43 11.88 -26.84
C THR A 57 13.56 12.90 -26.79
N ILE A 58 14.21 13.13 -27.92
CA ILE A 58 15.39 13.98 -28.03
C ILE A 58 15.20 15.04 -29.12
N CYS A 59 15.71 16.24 -28.87
CA CYS A 59 15.77 17.28 -29.89
C CYS A 59 16.91 17.02 -30.89
N GLU A 60 16.87 17.70 -32.03
CA GLU A 60 17.90 17.62 -33.09
C GLU A 60 19.33 17.70 -32.52
N ARG A 61 19.58 18.68 -31.65
CA ARG A 61 20.89 18.90 -31.02
C ARG A 61 21.32 17.72 -30.12
N CYS A 62 20.39 17.16 -29.36
CA CYS A 62 20.67 16.00 -28.52
C CYS A 62 20.89 14.75 -29.36
N LYS A 63 20.19 14.56 -30.48
CA LYS A 63 20.42 13.47 -31.43
C LYS A 63 21.82 13.52 -32.02
N ASP A 64 22.29 14.69 -32.44
CA ASP A 64 23.61 14.83 -33.07
C ASP A 64 24.72 14.49 -32.07
N ASN A 65 24.63 15.04 -30.85
CA ASN A 65 25.55 14.71 -29.76
C ASN A 65 25.50 13.22 -29.37
N HIS A 66 24.31 12.61 -29.41
CA HIS A 66 24.10 11.20 -29.11
C HIS A 66 24.77 10.31 -30.15
N SER A 67 24.62 10.64 -31.42
CA SER A 67 25.18 9.87 -32.54
C SER A 67 26.70 10.00 -32.66
N GLN A 68 27.25 11.14 -32.24
CA GLN A 68 28.69 11.40 -32.23
C GLN A 68 29.42 10.81 -31.02
N ASN A 69 28.70 10.43 -29.95
CA ASN A 69 29.31 9.77 -28.80
C ASN A 69 29.63 8.31 -29.14
N PRO A 70 30.90 7.85 -29.01
CA PRO A 70 31.29 6.47 -29.32
C PRO A 70 30.42 5.43 -28.61
N SER A 71 29.99 5.73 -27.39
CA SER A 71 29.18 4.85 -26.53
C SER A 71 27.76 4.65 -27.06
N PHE A 72 27.24 5.59 -27.85
CA PHE A 72 25.85 5.60 -28.31
C PHE A 72 25.72 5.69 -29.84
N SER A 73 26.85 5.72 -30.55
CA SER A 73 26.94 5.77 -32.02
C SER A 73 26.20 4.64 -32.74
N LYS A 74 25.99 3.51 -32.06
CA LYS A 74 25.26 2.35 -32.57
C LYS A 74 23.77 2.35 -32.22
N HIS A 75 23.29 3.35 -31.49
CA HIS A 75 21.89 3.42 -31.08
C HIS A 75 21.00 3.80 -32.26
N THR A 76 19.83 3.18 -32.33
CA THR A 76 18.80 3.38 -33.35
C THR A 76 17.95 4.57 -32.96
N ILE A 77 17.95 5.60 -33.79
CA ILE A 77 17.17 6.83 -33.59
C ILE A 77 16.14 6.93 -34.72
N VAL A 78 14.88 7.13 -34.37
CA VAL A 78 13.75 7.23 -35.31
C VAL A 78 13.05 8.58 -35.19
N ASN A 79 12.42 9.07 -36.26
CA ASN A 79 11.61 10.27 -36.19
C ASN A 79 10.27 9.95 -35.50
N LEU A 80 9.75 10.89 -34.71
CA LEU A 80 8.44 10.77 -34.06
C LEU A 80 7.28 10.72 -35.08
N THR A 81 7.49 11.23 -36.29
CA THR A 81 6.48 11.18 -37.38
C THR A 81 6.64 9.98 -38.30
N ASP A 82 7.69 9.17 -38.14
CA ASP A 82 7.85 7.98 -38.96
C ASP A 82 6.87 6.89 -38.50
N PRO A 83 6.27 6.11 -39.41
CA PRO A 83 5.46 4.97 -39.03
C PRO A 83 6.27 3.99 -38.16
N PRO A 84 5.64 3.34 -37.16
CA PRO A 84 6.34 2.49 -36.21
C PRO A 84 7.17 1.42 -36.93
N VAL A 85 8.43 1.28 -36.49
CA VAL A 85 9.38 0.28 -37.00
C VAL A 85 8.71 -1.09 -37.04
N CYS A 86 8.84 -1.77 -38.18
CA CYS A 86 8.20 -3.05 -38.50
C CYS A 86 8.16 -4.01 -37.30
N LYS A 87 6.94 -4.42 -36.94
CA LYS A 87 6.52 -5.24 -35.78
C LYS A 87 7.46 -6.44 -35.53
N ASP A 88 7.88 -7.11 -36.60
CA ASP A 88 8.70 -8.32 -36.54
C ASP A 88 10.14 -8.09 -36.03
N ARG A 89 10.74 -6.92 -36.29
CA ARG A 89 12.11 -6.59 -35.82
C ARG A 89 12.15 -6.20 -34.36
N MET A 90 11.04 -5.69 -33.81
CA MET A 90 10.94 -5.25 -32.42
C MET A 90 10.61 -6.42 -31.48
N GLU A 91 9.74 -7.34 -31.91
CA GLU A 91 9.45 -8.61 -31.21
C GLU A 91 10.69 -9.49 -31.02
N GLN A 92 11.56 -9.60 -32.04
CA GLN A 92 12.79 -10.39 -31.96
C GLN A 92 13.83 -9.79 -30.99
N ARG A 93 13.92 -8.45 -30.89
CA ARG A 93 14.91 -7.78 -30.03
C ARG A 93 14.51 -7.84 -28.55
N LEU A 94 13.24 -7.59 -28.24
CA LEU A 94 12.72 -7.63 -26.87
C LEU A 94 12.69 -9.06 -26.32
N GLY A 95 12.20 -10.03 -27.11
CA GLY A 95 12.25 -11.44 -26.74
C GLY A 95 13.67 -11.95 -26.45
N ALA A 96 14.68 -11.42 -27.14
CA ALA A 96 16.08 -11.75 -26.91
C ALA A 96 16.70 -11.05 -25.68
N GLU A 97 16.20 -9.89 -25.26
CA GLU A 97 16.64 -9.24 -24.01
C GLU A 97 16.01 -9.88 -22.77
N PHE A 98 14.72 -10.27 -22.81
CA PHE A 98 14.05 -10.97 -21.72
C PHE A 98 14.68 -12.33 -21.41
N ARG A 99 15.09 -13.07 -22.46
CA ARG A 99 15.74 -14.39 -22.33
C ARG A 99 17.16 -14.34 -21.75
N LYS A 100 17.76 -13.16 -21.59
CA LYS A 100 19.10 -13.01 -20.97
C LYS A 100 19.04 -12.81 -19.46
N LYS A 101 17.88 -12.52 -18.87
CA LYS A 101 17.75 -12.28 -17.43
C LYS A 101 17.51 -13.57 -16.66
N GLN A 102 18.34 -13.81 -15.65
CA GLN A 102 18.28 -15.00 -14.81
C GLN A 102 17.28 -14.79 -13.67
N CYS A 103 16.60 -15.87 -13.31
CA CYS A 103 15.73 -15.95 -12.17
C CYS A 103 16.55 -15.73 -10.91
N THR A 104 16.10 -14.79 -10.09
CA THR A 104 16.77 -14.43 -8.86
C THR A 104 16.58 -15.49 -7.75
N LYS A 105 15.54 -16.34 -7.88
CA LYS A 105 15.28 -17.49 -7.01
C LYS A 105 16.00 -18.76 -7.46
N HIS A 106 16.02 -19.02 -8.77
CA HIS A 106 16.59 -20.23 -9.36
C HIS A 106 17.78 -19.87 -10.25
N ASN A 107 18.98 -19.93 -9.67
CA ASN A 107 20.23 -19.56 -10.33
C ASN A 107 20.39 -20.33 -11.65
N ILE A 108 20.82 -19.66 -12.72
CA ILE A 108 20.98 -20.21 -14.10
C ILE A 108 19.68 -20.33 -14.92
N LYS A 109 18.49 -20.31 -14.31
CA LYS A 109 17.22 -20.38 -15.07
C LYS A 109 16.81 -19.00 -15.59
N THR A 110 16.19 -18.94 -16.75
CA THR A 110 15.71 -17.67 -17.34
C THR A 110 14.23 -17.47 -17.08
N TYR A 111 13.81 -16.21 -16.96
CA TYR A 111 12.39 -15.87 -16.97
C TYR A 111 11.79 -16.17 -18.35
N ASN A 112 10.80 -17.07 -18.39
CA ASN A 112 10.19 -17.52 -19.65
C ASN A 112 8.70 -17.20 -19.73
N PHE A 113 8.05 -16.95 -18.58
CA PHE A 113 6.62 -16.71 -18.50
C PHE A 113 6.31 -15.47 -17.68
N PHE A 114 5.14 -14.89 -17.93
CA PHE A 114 4.55 -13.83 -17.16
C PHE A 114 3.31 -14.35 -16.44
N CYS A 115 3.29 -14.24 -15.12
CA CYS A 115 2.16 -14.62 -14.30
C CYS A 115 1.16 -13.47 -14.23
N ARG A 116 0.06 -13.54 -14.98
CA ARG A 116 -1.00 -12.51 -15.02
C ARG A 116 -1.70 -12.34 -13.67
N THR A 117 -1.84 -13.43 -12.91
CA THR A 117 -2.47 -13.41 -11.56
C THR A 117 -1.68 -12.56 -10.57
N CYS A 118 -0.37 -12.50 -10.71
CA CYS A 118 0.53 -11.85 -9.75
C CYS A 118 1.30 -10.68 -10.36
N ASN A 119 1.14 -10.49 -11.67
CA ASN A 119 1.74 -9.42 -12.47
C ASN A 119 3.28 -9.37 -12.41
N PHE A 120 3.96 -10.52 -12.53
CA PHE A 120 5.43 -10.60 -12.50
C PHE A 120 6.00 -11.75 -13.37
N LEU A 121 7.31 -11.73 -13.63
CA LEU A 121 8.03 -12.73 -14.44
C LEU A 121 8.38 -14.00 -13.64
N VAL A 122 8.09 -15.18 -14.20
CA VAL A 122 8.39 -16.49 -13.59
C VAL A 122 9.29 -17.34 -14.48
N CYS A 123 10.15 -18.12 -13.82
CA CYS A 123 10.87 -19.22 -14.47
C CYS A 123 10.07 -20.53 -14.34
N PRO A 124 10.43 -21.59 -15.09
CA PRO A 124 9.75 -22.89 -15.00
C PRO A 124 9.68 -23.48 -13.59
N ASP A 125 10.71 -23.26 -12.78
CA ASP A 125 10.77 -23.82 -11.43
C ASP A 125 9.85 -23.04 -10.46
N CYS A 126 9.73 -21.71 -10.62
CA CYS A 126 8.72 -20.91 -9.93
C CYS A 126 7.29 -21.38 -10.24
N ILE A 127 7.04 -21.81 -11.49
CA ILE A 127 5.73 -22.34 -11.88
C ILE A 127 5.41 -23.60 -11.09
N THR A 128 6.36 -24.52 -10.99
CA THR A 128 6.14 -25.77 -10.26
C THR A 128 5.99 -25.58 -8.75
N GLU A 129 6.64 -24.58 -8.17
CA GLU A 129 6.65 -24.39 -6.73
C GLU A 129 5.49 -23.53 -6.21
N VAL A 130 5.14 -22.45 -6.90
CA VAL A 130 4.22 -21.41 -6.37
C VAL A 130 3.12 -21.05 -7.36
N HIS A 131 3.39 -21.10 -8.67
CA HIS A 131 2.47 -20.59 -9.69
C HIS A 131 1.75 -21.68 -10.49
N SER A 132 1.65 -22.90 -9.96
CA SER A 132 1.11 -24.06 -10.69
C SER A 132 -0.36 -23.89 -11.08
N ASN A 133 -1.09 -23.07 -10.30
CA ASN A 133 -2.52 -22.79 -10.48
C ASN A 133 -2.80 -21.34 -10.90
N HIS A 134 -1.77 -20.57 -11.27
CA HIS A 134 -1.94 -19.18 -11.67
C HIS A 134 -2.14 -19.05 -13.19
N ASN A 135 -2.70 -17.93 -13.62
CA ASN A 135 -2.82 -17.60 -15.03
C ASN A 135 -1.45 -17.19 -15.56
N LEU A 136 -0.80 -18.11 -16.28
CA LEU A 136 0.52 -17.94 -16.85
C LEU A 136 0.39 -17.74 -18.35
N ALA A 137 1.14 -16.78 -18.88
CA ALA A 137 1.33 -16.62 -20.31
C ALA A 137 2.80 -16.68 -20.64
N GLU A 138 3.15 -17.27 -21.79
CA GLU A 138 4.49 -17.12 -22.30
C GLU A 138 4.76 -15.63 -22.53
N ILE A 139 5.96 -15.13 -22.22
CA ILE A 139 6.27 -13.70 -22.35
C ILE A 139 6.00 -13.24 -23.79
N SER A 140 6.33 -14.07 -24.79
CA SER A 140 6.04 -13.81 -26.20
C SER A 140 4.55 -13.69 -26.52
N GLU A 141 3.69 -14.42 -25.83
CA GLU A 141 2.24 -14.41 -26.03
C GLU A 141 1.59 -13.25 -25.28
N TYR A 142 2.02 -12.98 -24.04
CA TYR A 142 1.61 -11.81 -23.27
C TYR A 142 1.96 -10.49 -23.99
N VAL A 143 3.14 -10.44 -24.61
CA VAL A 143 3.58 -9.32 -25.46
C VAL A 143 2.85 -9.27 -26.81
N LYS A 144 2.16 -10.32 -27.24
CA LYS A 144 1.30 -10.27 -28.43
C LYS A 144 -0.11 -9.82 -28.09
N GLU A 145 -0.69 -10.36 -27.02
CA GLU A 145 -2.05 -10.06 -26.59
C GLU A 145 -2.20 -8.62 -26.07
N THR A 146 -1.24 -8.12 -25.29
CA THR A 146 -1.32 -6.76 -24.71
C THR A 146 -1.12 -5.66 -25.75
N PHE A 147 -0.58 -5.99 -26.92
CA PHE A 147 -0.12 -5.03 -27.93
C PHE A 147 -0.91 -5.06 -29.24
N LEU A 148 -2.06 -5.76 -29.27
CA LEU A 148 -2.86 -5.90 -30.48
C LEU A 148 -4.03 -4.92 -30.63
N ASP A 149 -4.45 -4.17 -29.60
CA ASP A 149 -5.69 -3.38 -29.71
C ASP A 149 -5.63 -1.87 -29.46
N ASP A 150 -4.54 -1.24 -29.02
CA ASP A 150 -4.55 0.23 -28.84
C ASP A 150 -3.25 0.96 -29.20
N VAL A 151 -3.42 2.08 -29.90
CA VAL A 151 -2.37 3.01 -30.33
C VAL A 151 -2.04 3.97 -29.18
N ASP A 152 -1.11 3.59 -28.30
CA ASP A 152 -0.11 4.51 -27.73
C ASP A 152 1.13 3.74 -27.22
N THR A 153 2.03 3.40 -28.14
CA THR A 153 3.19 2.51 -27.95
C THR A 153 4.34 3.11 -27.10
N SER A 154 4.08 4.11 -26.25
CA SER A 154 5.09 4.79 -25.43
C SER A 154 4.88 4.60 -23.93
N THR A 155 3.63 4.56 -23.49
CA THR A 155 3.24 4.53 -22.06
C THR A 155 3.29 3.13 -21.45
N ASP A 156 2.89 2.09 -22.18
CA ASP A 156 2.86 0.71 -21.64
C ASP A 156 4.22 0.01 -21.68
N TYR A 157 5.07 0.35 -22.64
CA TYR A 157 6.47 -0.12 -22.69
C TYR A 157 7.30 0.44 -21.53
N THR A 158 7.07 1.70 -21.15
CA THR A 158 7.71 2.35 -19.99
C THR A 158 7.31 1.65 -18.68
N LYS A 159 6.08 1.14 -18.56
CA LYS A 159 5.62 0.40 -17.37
C LYS A 159 6.33 -0.94 -17.21
N LEU A 160 6.49 -1.71 -18.29
CA LEU A 160 7.17 -3.00 -18.26
C LEU A 160 8.67 -2.85 -17.97
N TYR A 161 9.33 -1.87 -18.60
CA TYR A 161 10.76 -1.58 -18.36
C TYR A 161 11.02 -1.09 -16.93
N ASN A 162 10.16 -0.23 -16.38
CA ASN A 162 10.26 0.25 -14.99
C ASN A 162 10.01 -0.86 -13.95
N HIS A 163 9.22 -1.89 -14.27
CA HIS A 163 9.03 -3.05 -13.39
C HIS A 163 10.33 -3.87 -13.26
N ILE A 164 11.17 -3.85 -14.28
CA ILE A 164 12.41 -4.61 -14.39
C ILE A 164 13.56 -3.89 -13.67
N GLU A 165 13.70 -2.56 -13.80
CA GLU A 165 14.69 -1.79 -13.03
C GLU A 165 14.43 -1.80 -11.52
N ARG A 166 13.17 -1.96 -11.10
CA ARG A 166 12.82 -2.15 -9.67
C ARG A 166 13.38 -3.44 -9.08
N GLN A 167 13.67 -4.46 -9.89
CA GLN A 167 14.27 -5.70 -9.40
C GLN A 167 15.81 -5.62 -9.32
N ASP A 168 16.44 -4.76 -10.12
CA ASP A 168 17.90 -4.59 -10.15
C ASP A 168 18.42 -3.57 -9.10
N SER A 169 17.55 -2.72 -8.52
CA SER A 169 17.88 -1.72 -7.49
C SER A 169 17.74 -2.21 -6.04
N VAL A 170 17.29 -3.46 -5.86
CA VAL A 170 17.10 -4.11 -4.56
C VAL A 170 18.43 -4.78 -4.17
N SER A 171 19.11 -4.22 -3.16
CA SER A 171 20.30 -4.85 -2.57
C SER A 171 20.00 -6.29 -2.10
N ARG A 172 21.01 -7.18 -2.01
CA ARG A 172 20.84 -8.56 -1.55
C ARG A 172 20.16 -8.69 -0.17
N ASP A 173 20.31 -7.69 0.69
CA ASP A 173 19.64 -7.65 2.00
C ASP A 173 18.13 -7.36 1.88
N SER A 174 17.74 -6.61 0.84
CA SER A 174 16.34 -6.32 0.49
C SER A 174 15.67 -7.48 -0.26
N PHE A 175 16.43 -8.47 -0.75
CA PHE A 175 15.90 -9.64 -1.45
C PHE A 175 15.25 -10.66 -0.51
N CYS A 176 15.71 -10.78 0.75
CA CYS A 176 15.06 -11.61 1.76
C CYS A 176 13.64 -11.07 2.11
N LEU A 177 13.48 -9.75 2.16
CA LEU A 177 12.19 -9.09 2.38
C LEU A 177 11.18 -9.24 1.21
N LEU A 178 11.62 -9.57 -0.01
CA LEU A 178 10.74 -9.79 -1.16
C LEU A 178 9.98 -11.12 -1.12
N MET A 179 10.33 -12.02 -0.18
CA MET A 179 9.60 -13.26 0.09
C MET A 179 8.60 -13.11 1.25
N THR A 180 8.31 -11.87 1.68
CA THR A 180 7.43 -11.60 2.81
C THR A 180 5.97 -11.86 2.46
N GLU A 181 5.57 -13.13 2.45
CA GLU A 181 4.18 -13.55 2.32
C GLU A 181 3.57 -13.83 3.69
N PHE A 182 2.32 -13.43 3.88
CA PHE A 182 1.55 -13.89 5.02
C PHE A 182 1.10 -15.35 4.82
N GLU A 183 1.23 -16.14 5.87
CA GLU A 183 0.65 -17.48 5.96
C GLU A 183 -0.39 -17.49 7.07
N LEU A 184 -1.59 -17.99 6.76
CA LEU A 184 -2.64 -18.15 7.76
C LEU A 184 -2.27 -19.28 8.73
N VAL A 185 -2.15 -18.93 10.01
CA VAL A 185 -1.85 -19.87 11.10
C VAL A 185 -3.11 -20.30 11.82
N HIS A 186 -3.97 -19.33 12.15
CA HIS A 186 -5.17 -19.60 12.94
C HIS A 186 -6.29 -18.61 12.65
N THR A 187 -7.53 -19.04 12.83
CA THR A 187 -8.73 -18.19 12.73
C THR A 187 -9.54 -18.32 14.01
N VAL A 188 -9.69 -17.20 14.72
CA VAL A 188 -10.53 -17.10 15.91
C VAL A 188 -11.89 -16.54 15.50
N ARG A 189 -12.97 -17.25 15.84
CA ARG A 189 -14.34 -16.76 15.67
C ARG A 189 -14.76 -16.01 16.93
N THR A 190 -15.44 -14.89 16.74
CA THR A 190 -15.96 -14.07 17.84
C THR A 190 -17.49 -13.99 17.77
N GLU A 191 -18.12 -13.66 18.90
CA GLU A 191 -19.55 -13.27 18.95
C GLU A 191 -19.74 -11.76 18.77
N LEU A 192 -18.63 -11.03 18.58
CA LEU A 192 -18.64 -9.58 18.39
C LEU A 192 -19.04 -9.28 16.94
N PRO A 193 -19.91 -8.30 16.68
CA PRO A 193 -20.26 -7.97 15.30
C PRO A 193 -19.05 -7.42 14.52
N ALA A 194 -18.18 -6.64 15.16
CA ALA A 194 -17.00 -6.06 14.54
C ALA A 194 -15.83 -5.96 15.52
N ILE A 195 -14.61 -6.11 15.00
CA ILE A 195 -13.36 -5.82 15.70
C ILE A 195 -12.85 -4.47 15.19
N ASN A 196 -13.27 -3.39 15.85
CA ASN A 196 -12.92 -2.03 15.43
C ASN A 196 -11.45 -1.73 15.69
N HIS A 197 -10.91 -2.27 16.78
CA HIS A 197 -9.50 -2.15 17.10
C HIS A 197 -9.10 -3.26 18.08
N MET A 198 -7.85 -3.70 17.99
CA MET A 198 -7.21 -4.69 18.84
C MET A 198 -5.79 -4.25 19.18
N THR A 199 -5.36 -4.50 20.40
CA THR A 199 -3.95 -4.36 20.80
C THR A 199 -3.49 -5.58 21.60
N MET A 200 -2.33 -6.13 21.22
CA MET A 200 -1.74 -7.32 21.81
C MET A 200 -1.00 -6.96 23.10
N VAL A 201 -1.37 -7.64 24.19
CA VAL A 201 -0.69 -7.57 25.49
C VAL A 201 0.57 -8.42 25.48
N LYS A 202 0.42 -9.64 24.97
CA LYS A 202 1.46 -10.65 24.76
C LYS A 202 0.90 -11.68 23.80
N ASP A 203 1.66 -12.74 23.55
CA ASP A 203 1.24 -13.82 22.66
C ASP A 203 -0.12 -14.36 23.07
N ASP A 204 -1.04 -14.39 22.10
CA ASP A 204 -2.42 -14.88 22.24
C ASP A 204 -3.28 -14.14 23.30
N GLU A 205 -2.90 -12.93 23.75
CA GLU A 205 -3.67 -12.14 24.72
C GLU A 205 -3.82 -10.69 24.23
N ALA A 206 -5.06 -10.21 24.12
CA ALA A 206 -5.36 -8.92 23.51
C ALA A 206 -6.51 -8.19 24.21
N TYR A 207 -6.45 -6.86 24.16
CA TYR A 207 -7.64 -6.03 24.35
C TYR A 207 -8.29 -5.78 23.00
N ILE A 208 -9.63 -5.88 22.97
CA ILE A 208 -10.43 -5.68 21.77
C ILE A 208 -11.51 -4.63 22.03
N TRP A 209 -11.63 -3.69 21.12
CA TRP A 209 -12.68 -2.70 21.05
C TRP A 209 -13.71 -3.08 19.98
N SER A 210 -14.99 -3.09 20.36
CA SER A 210 -16.13 -3.33 19.46
C SER A 210 -17.17 -2.23 19.64
N LEU A 211 -17.35 -1.42 18.59
CA LEU A 211 -18.26 -0.26 18.58
C LEU A 211 -19.70 -0.66 18.87
N ASP A 212 -20.16 -1.74 18.24
CA ASP A 212 -21.56 -2.20 18.35
C ASP A 212 -21.94 -2.67 19.76
N ARG A 213 -20.95 -3.03 20.59
CA ARG A 213 -21.17 -3.41 21.99
C ARG A 213 -20.85 -2.28 22.97
N ASN A 214 -20.24 -1.20 22.49
CA ASN A 214 -19.65 -0.14 23.31
C ASN A 214 -18.80 -0.67 24.48
N MET A 215 -18.00 -1.71 24.24
CA MET A 215 -17.16 -2.36 25.26
C MET A 215 -15.75 -2.62 24.78
N ILE A 216 -14.79 -2.47 25.71
CA ILE A 216 -13.44 -3.03 25.56
C ILE A 216 -13.38 -4.36 26.33
N ILE A 217 -12.89 -5.42 25.68
CA ILE A 217 -12.88 -6.77 26.22
C ILE A 217 -11.46 -7.29 26.24
N HIS A 218 -11.02 -7.81 27.39
CA HIS A 218 -9.74 -8.49 27.54
C HIS A 218 -9.90 -9.99 27.26
N LEU A 219 -9.21 -10.48 26.24
CA LEU A 219 -9.42 -11.83 25.69
C LEU A 219 -8.10 -12.58 25.56
N LYS A 220 -8.16 -13.88 25.87
CA LYS A 220 -7.19 -14.87 25.43
C LYS A 220 -7.69 -15.49 24.12
N LEU A 221 -6.90 -15.33 23.08
CA LEU A 221 -7.11 -15.83 21.73
C LEU A 221 -6.53 -17.25 21.66
N ASN A 222 -7.26 -18.26 22.12
CA ASN A 222 -6.75 -19.63 22.19
C ASN A 222 -6.33 -20.12 20.79
N THR A 223 -5.03 -20.30 20.57
CA THR A 223 -4.47 -20.86 19.33
C THR A 223 -4.16 -22.35 19.42
N THR A 224 -4.31 -22.95 20.61
CA THR A 224 -3.97 -24.35 20.87
C THR A 224 -5.18 -25.26 20.76
N GLY A 225 -5.15 -26.17 19.78
CA GLY A 225 -6.23 -27.11 19.46
C GLY A 225 -7.22 -26.57 18.42
N PHE A 226 -7.92 -27.48 17.74
CA PHE A 226 -8.94 -27.18 16.70
C PHE A 226 -10.18 -26.40 17.22
N LEU A 227 -10.16 -25.93 18.48
CA LEU A 227 -11.27 -25.25 19.12
C LEU A 227 -11.13 -23.73 18.99
N ASN A 228 -11.84 -23.20 18.00
CA ASN A 228 -12.02 -21.76 17.69
C ASN A 228 -12.81 -21.01 18.78
N LYS A 229 -12.32 -20.93 20.03
CA LYS A 229 -13.02 -20.22 21.12
C LYS A 229 -12.10 -19.27 21.87
N MET A 230 -12.57 -18.03 22.07
CA MET A 230 -11.93 -17.06 22.95
C MET A 230 -12.28 -17.34 24.42
N GLN A 231 -11.36 -16.99 25.31
CA GLN A 231 -11.61 -16.96 26.76
C GLN A 231 -11.56 -15.52 27.26
N LYS A 232 -12.65 -15.04 27.85
CA LYS A 232 -12.68 -13.74 28.55
C LYS A 232 -11.79 -13.80 29.79
N LEU A 233 -10.86 -12.86 29.91
CA LEU A 233 -9.87 -12.82 30.99
C LEU A 233 -10.25 -11.87 32.12
N SER A 234 -10.99 -10.81 31.81
CA SER A 234 -11.52 -9.86 32.79
C SER A 234 -12.90 -9.41 32.37
N ASP A 235 -13.62 -8.76 33.27
CA ASP A 235 -14.85 -8.08 32.91
C ASP A 235 -14.66 -7.05 31.81
N SER A 236 -15.73 -6.89 31.04
CA SER A 236 -15.81 -5.91 29.98
C SER A 236 -15.73 -4.53 30.59
N ILE A 237 -14.94 -3.68 29.97
CA ILE A 237 -14.71 -2.32 30.40
C ILE A 237 -15.71 -1.46 29.66
N GLU A 238 -16.76 -1.06 30.37
CA GLU A 238 -17.70 -0.04 29.91
C GLU A 238 -17.02 1.33 30.04
N VAL A 239 -17.09 2.13 28.99
CA VAL A 239 -16.56 3.49 29.03
C VAL A 239 -17.63 4.40 29.59
N GLY A 240 -17.24 5.23 30.56
CA GLY A 240 -18.13 5.90 31.50
C GLY A 240 -19.27 6.70 30.84
N GLU A 241 -20.27 7.00 31.64
CA GLU A 241 -21.47 7.74 31.23
C GLU A 241 -21.36 9.22 31.65
N ILE A 242 -21.68 10.14 30.75
CA ILE A 242 -21.85 11.57 31.08
C ILE A 242 -23.28 11.96 30.74
N GLU A 243 -24.02 12.51 31.72
CA GLU A 243 -25.36 13.08 31.51
C GLU A 243 -26.37 12.15 30.80
N GLY A 244 -26.24 10.83 30.99
CA GLY A 244 -27.10 9.85 30.32
C GLY A 244 -26.57 9.32 28.98
N PHE A 245 -25.42 9.81 28.51
CA PHE A 245 -24.77 9.36 27.28
C PHE A 245 -23.57 8.48 27.58
N LEU A 246 -23.59 7.26 27.04
CA LEU A 246 -22.45 6.34 27.09
C LEU A 246 -21.34 6.86 26.18
N SER A 247 -20.16 7.12 26.76
CA SER A 247 -18.99 7.51 25.99
C SER A 247 -18.43 6.33 25.21
N GLN A 248 -17.87 6.60 24.02
CA GLN A 248 -17.29 5.58 23.14
C GLN A 248 -15.76 5.65 23.11
N PRO A 249 -15.05 4.51 23.26
CA PRO A 249 -13.65 4.39 22.88
C PRO A 249 -13.42 4.79 21.42
N MET A 250 -12.52 5.74 21.23
CA MET A 250 -12.05 6.09 19.89
C MET A 250 -10.84 5.24 19.50
N ASP A 251 -9.94 4.99 20.44
CA ASP A 251 -8.70 4.28 20.21
C ASP A 251 -8.15 3.69 21.53
N ILE A 252 -7.41 2.57 21.44
CA ILE A 252 -6.89 1.82 22.60
C ILE A 252 -5.40 1.49 22.44
N THR A 253 -4.66 1.36 23.53
CA THR A 253 -3.26 0.91 23.51
C THR A 253 -2.91 0.35 24.89
N ILE A 254 -1.69 -0.11 25.10
CA ILE A 254 -1.22 -0.61 26.40
C ILE A 254 0.10 0.02 26.80
N ASN A 255 0.28 0.23 28.10
CA ASN A 255 1.55 0.68 28.64
C ASN A 255 2.56 -0.47 28.84
N LEU A 256 3.76 -0.16 29.36
CA LEU A 256 4.80 -1.16 29.68
C LEU A 256 4.34 -2.27 30.64
N LYS A 257 3.35 -1.99 31.51
CA LYS A 257 2.81 -2.95 32.48
C LYS A 257 1.71 -3.83 31.89
N GLY A 258 1.28 -3.56 30.65
CA GLY A 258 0.11 -4.19 30.04
C GLY A 258 -1.23 -3.60 30.50
N ASP A 259 -1.20 -2.46 31.21
CA ASP A 259 -2.43 -1.76 31.55
C ASP A 259 -3.02 -1.12 30.30
N LEU A 260 -4.33 -1.27 30.11
CA LEU A 260 -5.06 -0.63 29.02
C LEU A 260 -5.05 0.89 29.18
N LEU A 261 -4.66 1.58 28.12
CA LEU A 261 -4.88 3.00 27.91
C LEU A 261 -5.90 3.17 26.79
N PHE A 262 -6.88 4.04 26.96
CA PHE A 262 -7.84 4.34 25.91
C PHE A 262 -8.19 5.82 25.91
N ILE A 263 -8.59 6.31 24.74
CA ILE A 263 -9.22 7.61 24.62
C ILE A 263 -10.73 7.42 24.54
N SER A 264 -11.41 8.15 25.41
CA SER A 264 -12.86 8.33 25.36
C SER A 264 -13.20 9.41 24.34
N ASP A 265 -14.40 9.36 23.79
CA ASP A 265 -14.92 10.32 22.82
C ASP A 265 -14.87 11.80 23.28
N HIS A 266 -15.40 12.64 22.39
CA HIS A 266 -15.46 14.10 22.51
C HIS A 266 -16.12 14.62 23.79
N CYS A 267 -16.87 13.79 24.51
CA CYS A 267 -17.54 14.19 25.76
C CYS A 267 -16.59 14.16 26.95
N LEU A 268 -15.80 13.09 27.12
CA LEU A 268 -14.88 12.92 28.26
C LEU A 268 -13.50 13.55 28.04
N LYS A 269 -13.08 13.71 26.78
CA LYS A 269 -11.80 14.34 26.36
C LYS A 269 -10.61 13.92 27.22
N SER A 270 -10.39 12.60 27.33
CA SER A 270 -9.43 12.06 28.27
C SER A 270 -8.63 10.92 27.70
N VAL A 271 -7.41 10.76 28.22
CA VAL A 271 -6.68 9.49 28.14
C VAL A 271 -6.88 8.79 29.48
N THR A 272 -7.53 7.63 29.48
CA THR A 272 -7.87 6.88 30.68
C THR A 272 -7.10 5.58 30.75
N LYS A 273 -6.58 5.26 31.93
CA LYS A 273 -5.92 4.00 32.26
C LYS A 273 -6.87 3.11 33.05
N ASN A 274 -6.94 1.83 32.69
CA ASN A 274 -7.66 0.83 33.50
C ASN A 274 -6.72 -0.25 34.03
N ALA A 275 -6.52 -0.25 35.35
CA ALA A 275 -5.73 -1.25 36.08
C ALA A 275 -6.53 -1.95 37.19
N GLN A 276 -7.87 -2.02 37.08
CA GLN A 276 -8.88 -2.37 38.13
C GLN A 276 -9.57 -1.14 38.77
N GLY A 277 -9.77 -0.10 37.94
CA GLY A 277 -10.39 1.17 38.29
C GLY A 277 -10.02 2.20 37.22
N GLN A 278 -11.01 2.89 36.65
CA GLN A 278 -10.76 3.91 35.62
C GLN A 278 -10.04 5.10 36.26
N THR A 279 -8.77 5.29 35.91
CA THR A 279 -7.98 6.45 36.35
C THR A 279 -7.72 7.35 35.16
N LYS A 280 -8.19 8.60 35.22
CA LYS A 280 -7.91 9.62 34.20
C LYS A 280 -6.42 9.97 34.25
N LEU A 281 -5.66 9.58 33.21
CA LEU A 281 -4.24 9.89 33.10
C LEU A 281 -4.05 11.34 32.70
N LEU A 282 -4.78 11.79 31.68
CA LEU A 282 -4.70 13.15 31.19
C LEU A 282 -6.09 13.71 30.99
N ASP A 283 -6.27 14.94 31.48
CA ASP A 283 -7.38 15.78 31.10
C ASP A 283 -6.97 16.63 29.90
N LEU A 284 -7.68 16.47 28.78
CA LEU A 284 -7.43 17.29 27.60
C LEU A 284 -8.24 18.59 27.62
N HIS A 285 -8.97 18.88 28.70
CA HIS A 285 -9.61 20.19 28.89
C HIS A 285 -8.61 21.35 28.83
N ASP A 286 -7.38 21.17 29.31
CA ASP A 286 -6.32 22.19 29.21
C ASP A 286 -5.89 22.47 27.76
N PHE A 287 -6.20 21.55 26.85
CA PHE A 287 -5.92 21.66 25.42
C PHE A 287 -7.14 22.14 24.63
N TYR A 288 -8.17 22.70 25.28
CA TYR A 288 -9.39 23.19 24.63
C TYR A 288 -9.06 24.16 23.47
N PRO A 289 -9.70 24.04 22.29
CA PRO A 289 -10.84 23.19 21.92
C PRO A 289 -10.48 21.81 21.31
N LEU A 290 -9.32 21.22 21.64
CA LEU A 290 -8.86 19.97 21.01
C LEU A 290 -9.56 18.72 21.56
N ASN A 291 -9.86 17.77 20.67
CA ASN A 291 -10.42 16.47 20.98
C ASN A 291 -9.43 15.35 20.61
N PRO A 292 -9.26 14.33 21.46
CA PRO A 292 -8.46 13.16 21.12
C PRO A 292 -9.14 12.32 20.03
N ASN A 293 -8.35 11.82 19.09
CA ASN A 293 -8.83 10.99 17.99
C ASN A 293 -8.08 9.65 17.86
N CYS A 294 -6.81 9.60 18.27
CA CYS A 294 -6.03 8.36 18.35
C CYS A 294 -4.99 8.43 19.46
N VAL A 295 -4.53 7.26 19.95
CA VAL A 295 -3.57 7.12 21.03
C VAL A 295 -2.58 5.99 20.75
N HIS A 296 -1.30 6.22 21.05
CA HIS A 296 -0.27 5.20 20.97
C HIS A 296 0.71 5.35 22.11
N TYR A 297 1.03 4.25 22.80
CA TYR A 297 2.04 4.25 23.83
C TYR A 297 3.38 3.75 23.29
N ASP A 298 4.38 4.61 23.36
CA ASP A 298 5.75 4.35 22.96
C ASP A 298 6.50 3.67 24.12
N LYS A 299 6.64 2.35 24.02
CA LYS A 299 7.26 1.51 25.06
C LYS A 299 8.73 1.85 25.30
N GLU A 300 9.47 2.25 24.26
CA GLU A 300 10.90 2.54 24.35
C GLU A 300 11.18 3.87 25.06
N ARG A 301 10.27 4.84 24.90
CA ARG A 301 10.45 6.21 25.41
C ARG A 301 9.60 6.52 26.64
N ASP A 302 8.73 5.60 27.05
CA ASP A 302 7.73 5.79 28.11
C ASP A 302 6.91 7.08 27.92
N ILE A 303 6.42 7.29 26.68
CA ILE A 303 5.58 8.43 26.32
C ILE A 303 4.29 7.97 25.63
N THR A 304 3.23 8.76 25.78
CA THR A 304 1.96 8.55 25.09
C THR A 304 1.79 9.57 23.98
N TRP A 305 1.72 9.12 22.74
CA TRP A 305 1.35 9.93 21.59
C TRP A 305 -0.17 10.02 21.47
N VAL A 306 -0.69 11.22 21.20
CA VAL A 306 -2.12 11.47 21.03
C VAL A 306 -2.35 12.35 19.80
N GLY A 307 -3.24 11.91 18.91
CA GLY A 307 -3.74 12.72 17.81
C GLY A 307 -4.88 13.60 18.27
N LEU A 308 -4.82 14.90 17.97
CA LEU A 308 -5.74 15.92 18.46
C LEU A 308 -6.36 16.74 17.31
N ILE A 309 -7.67 16.98 17.38
CA ILE A 309 -8.45 17.78 16.42
C ILE A 309 -9.26 18.89 17.09
N GLY A 310 -9.12 20.13 16.62
CA GLY A 310 -9.71 21.33 17.26
C GLY A 310 -11.02 21.87 16.70
N ASP A 311 -11.52 21.28 15.62
CA ASP A 311 -12.87 21.53 15.08
C ASP A 311 -13.49 20.17 14.75
N ASP A 312 -14.70 20.15 14.17
CA ASP A 312 -15.33 18.91 13.73
C ASP A 312 -14.39 18.13 12.79
N SER A 313 -14.58 16.82 12.68
CA SER A 313 -13.79 15.90 11.83
C SER A 313 -13.97 16.16 10.32
N ASN A 314 -14.28 17.40 9.93
CA ASN A 314 -14.32 17.86 8.56
C ASN A 314 -12.91 17.86 7.96
N PHE A 315 -12.84 17.35 6.73
CA PHE A 315 -11.64 17.28 5.92
C PHE A 315 -11.29 18.64 5.28
N GLN A 316 -12.23 19.58 5.23
CA GLN A 316 -11.99 20.93 4.72
C GLN A 316 -11.34 21.81 5.78
N LEU A 317 -10.01 21.94 5.67
CA LEU A 317 -9.23 22.72 6.62
C LEU A 317 -9.38 24.23 6.40
N THR A 318 -9.63 24.95 7.49
CA THR A 318 -9.62 26.42 7.52
C THR A 318 -8.33 26.94 8.18
N LYS A 319 -8.13 28.26 8.20
CA LYS A 319 -7.04 28.88 8.98
C LYS A 319 -7.19 28.65 10.49
N ARG A 320 -8.41 28.42 10.98
CA ARG A 320 -8.71 28.18 12.41
C ARG A 320 -8.55 26.72 12.83
N SER A 321 -8.57 25.80 11.86
CA SER A 321 -8.45 24.37 12.14
C SER A 321 -7.14 24.05 12.84
N VAL A 322 -7.20 23.23 13.89
CA VAL A 322 -6.03 22.71 14.60
C VAL A 322 -6.01 21.19 14.45
N ARG A 323 -4.89 20.66 13.97
CA ARG A 323 -4.64 19.25 13.69
C ARG A 323 -3.22 18.93 14.11
N LYS A 324 -3.05 18.26 15.24
CA LYS A 324 -1.72 18.02 15.80
C LYS A 324 -1.59 16.61 16.35
N VAL A 325 -0.36 16.15 16.44
CA VAL A 325 0.02 14.96 17.21
C VAL A 325 0.93 15.43 18.34
N VAL A 326 0.61 15.04 19.57
CA VAL A 326 1.37 15.44 20.76
C VAL A 326 1.95 14.22 21.46
N ALA A 327 3.14 14.37 22.04
CA ALA A 327 3.68 13.41 23.00
C ALA A 327 3.40 13.92 24.41
N ILE A 328 2.95 13.03 25.27
CA ILE A 328 2.73 13.28 26.69
C ILE A 328 3.66 12.38 27.50
N ASN A 329 4.33 12.96 28.49
CA ASN A 329 5.12 12.23 29.48
C ASN A 329 4.63 12.63 30.87
N GLN A 330 4.27 11.67 31.74
CA GLN A 330 3.81 11.93 33.12
C GLN A 330 2.77 13.06 33.24
N LYS A 331 1.76 13.06 32.36
CA LYS A 331 0.69 14.08 32.25
C LYS A 331 1.12 15.46 31.76
N THR A 332 2.38 15.64 31.36
CA THR A 332 2.90 16.89 30.81
C THR A 332 3.06 16.79 29.29
N LEU A 333 2.79 17.89 28.59
CA LEU A 333 3.09 17.99 27.16
C LEU A 333 4.61 17.96 26.97
N TYR A 334 5.08 16.96 26.23
CA TYR A 334 6.50 16.77 25.93
C TYR A 334 6.88 17.33 24.55
N LYS A 335 6.07 17.05 23.53
CA LYS A 335 6.28 17.51 22.14
C LYS A 335 4.96 17.73 21.42
N GLU A 336 4.98 18.57 20.38
CA GLU A 336 3.86 18.73 19.46
C GLU A 336 4.32 18.81 18.00
N PHE A 337 3.59 18.12 17.12
CA PHE A 337 3.78 18.14 15.67
C PHE A 337 2.50 18.63 15.03
N GLN A 338 2.60 19.69 14.22
CA GLN A 338 1.45 20.29 13.55
C GLN A 338 1.78 20.80 12.14
N TYR A 339 2.95 21.41 11.99
CA TYR A 339 3.40 21.99 10.73
C TYR A 339 4.77 21.43 10.34
N THR A 340 5.00 21.36 9.04
CA THR A 340 6.31 21.14 8.43
C THR A 340 7.21 22.37 8.61
N GLU A 341 8.50 22.23 8.31
CA GLU A 341 9.47 23.34 8.31
C GLU A 341 9.08 24.46 7.33
N GLU A 342 8.35 24.14 6.26
CA GLU A 342 7.80 25.10 5.30
C GLU A 342 6.46 25.72 5.74
N ASN A 343 6.06 25.54 7.01
CA ASN A 343 4.80 26.01 7.58
C ASN A 343 3.54 25.44 6.87
N LYS A 344 3.66 24.29 6.20
CA LYS A 344 2.51 23.52 5.68
C LYS A 344 1.99 22.58 6.76
N ARG A 345 0.67 22.41 6.86
CA ARG A 345 0.05 21.47 7.80
C ARG A 345 0.53 20.04 7.55
N LEU A 346 0.89 19.34 8.62
CA LEU A 346 1.21 17.92 8.56
C LEU A 346 -0.06 17.08 8.41
N PHE A 347 -1.10 17.39 9.19
CA PHE A 347 -2.27 16.53 9.36
C PHE A 347 -3.59 17.19 8.93
N THR A 348 -4.49 16.36 8.41
CA THR A 348 -5.90 16.65 8.13
C THR A 348 -6.83 15.98 9.15
N LEU A 349 -6.64 14.69 9.44
CA LEU A 349 -7.36 13.95 10.47
C LEU A 349 -6.48 12.75 10.90
N PRO A 350 -5.67 12.90 11.97
CA PRO A 350 -4.82 11.82 12.45
C PRO A 350 -5.68 10.77 13.15
N VAL A 351 -5.77 9.56 12.58
CA VAL A 351 -6.65 8.47 13.06
C VAL A 351 -5.87 7.29 13.65
N ARG A 352 -4.56 7.21 13.41
CA ARG A 352 -3.73 6.14 13.96
C ARG A 352 -2.29 6.61 14.10
N ILE A 353 -1.61 6.21 15.18
CA ILE A 353 -0.21 6.53 15.43
C ILE A 353 0.54 5.25 15.81
N ILE A 354 1.77 5.09 15.34
CA ILE A 354 2.76 4.18 15.90
C ILE A 354 4.09 4.91 16.07
N SER A 355 4.93 4.43 16.98
CA SER A 355 6.34 4.80 17.03
C SER A 355 7.18 3.93 16.09
N ILE A 356 8.10 4.57 15.40
CA ILE A 356 9.20 3.90 14.70
C ILE A 356 10.43 3.99 15.62
N LYS A 357 11.07 2.86 15.87
CA LYS A 357 12.24 2.78 16.74
C LYS A 357 13.32 3.74 16.25
N ASP A 358 13.83 4.56 17.16
CA ASP A 358 14.86 5.61 16.95
C ASP A 358 14.61 6.68 15.87
N GLU A 359 13.66 6.50 14.95
CA GLU A 359 13.42 7.40 13.84
C GLU A 359 12.35 8.46 14.16
N GLY A 360 11.21 8.06 14.72
CA GLY A 360 10.08 8.97 14.87
C GLY A 360 8.74 8.28 15.06
N ILE A 361 7.72 8.81 14.38
CA ILE A 361 6.36 8.26 14.39
C ILE A 361 5.84 8.08 12.97
N CYS A 362 4.91 7.13 12.80
CA CYS A 362 4.06 6.99 11.64
C CYS A 362 2.62 7.27 12.03
N VAL A 363 1.92 8.00 11.17
CA VAL A 363 0.54 8.44 11.39
C VAL A 363 -0.30 8.12 10.17
N ILE A 364 -1.43 7.42 10.33
CA ILE A 364 -2.47 7.47 9.30
C ILE A 364 -3.21 8.78 9.46
N ASP A 365 -3.21 9.54 8.36
CA ASP A 365 -3.92 10.79 8.21
C ASP A 365 -5.01 10.64 7.15
N CYS A 366 -6.27 10.68 7.57
CA CYS A 366 -7.40 10.68 6.65
C CYS A 366 -7.55 12.07 6.03
N VAL A 367 -7.60 12.12 4.69
CA VAL A 367 -7.71 13.38 3.94
C VAL A 367 -9.10 13.57 3.32
N SER A 368 -9.90 12.52 3.23
CA SER A 368 -11.34 12.57 2.95
C SER A 368 -12.06 11.35 3.53
N GLN A 369 -13.38 11.24 3.32
CA GLN A 369 -14.16 10.05 3.68
C GLN A 369 -13.72 8.77 2.94
N THR A 370 -12.93 8.90 1.88
CA THR A 370 -12.54 7.79 0.99
C THR A 370 -11.06 7.75 0.68
N THR A 371 -10.25 8.66 1.23
CA THR A 371 -8.82 8.74 0.97
C THR A 371 -8.05 9.07 2.24
N GLY A 372 -6.88 8.46 2.38
CA GLY A 372 -5.93 8.73 3.44
C GLY A 372 -4.50 8.60 2.96
N ARG A 373 -3.57 8.78 3.89
CA ARG A 373 -2.13 8.66 3.66
C ARG A 373 -1.45 8.21 4.94
N VAL A 374 -0.28 7.60 4.80
CA VAL A 374 0.63 7.36 5.94
C VAL A 374 1.72 8.41 5.88
N ILE A 375 1.90 9.14 6.99
CA ILE A 375 2.89 10.19 7.15
C ILE A 375 3.90 9.72 8.18
N ALA A 376 5.19 9.80 7.88
CA ALA A 376 6.22 9.61 8.87
C ALA A 376 6.92 10.93 9.19
N THR A 377 7.10 11.19 10.48
CA THR A 377 7.86 12.35 10.97
C THR A 377 8.96 11.89 11.90
N SER A 378 10.09 12.58 11.90
CA SER A 378 11.15 12.31 12.87
C SER A 378 10.69 12.66 14.29
N LEU A 379 11.47 12.26 15.30
CA LEU A 379 11.23 12.69 16.70
C LEU A 379 11.31 14.21 16.91
N LYS A 380 11.78 14.98 15.92
CA LYS A 380 11.80 16.45 15.93
C LYS A 380 10.62 17.07 15.19
N GLY A 381 9.71 16.26 14.63
CA GLY A 381 8.56 16.72 13.86
C GLY A 381 8.87 17.03 12.39
N ILE A 382 10.06 16.67 11.90
CA ILE A 382 10.45 16.86 10.50
C ILE A 382 9.78 15.79 9.65
N LEU A 383 9.10 16.18 8.57
CA LEU A 383 8.48 15.26 7.62
C LEU A 383 9.57 14.40 6.95
N MET A 384 9.48 13.07 7.08
CA MET A 384 10.42 12.13 6.48
C MET A 384 9.91 11.62 5.14
N TRP A 385 8.66 11.15 5.09
CA TRP A 385 8.04 10.62 3.89
C TRP A 385 6.51 10.56 4.01
N ILE A 386 5.84 10.46 2.85
CA ILE A 386 4.40 10.28 2.74
C ILE A 386 4.14 9.10 1.80
N TYR A 387 3.30 8.17 2.22
CA TYR A 387 2.79 7.07 1.41
C TYR A 387 1.29 7.27 1.15
N ASN A 388 0.92 7.53 -0.10
CA ASN A 388 -0.46 7.87 -0.48
C ASN A 388 -0.92 7.33 -1.85
N ASN A 389 -0.07 6.62 -2.59
CA ASN A 389 -0.34 6.18 -3.96
C ASN A 389 0.14 4.73 -4.17
N PRO A 390 -0.61 3.73 -3.69
CA PRO A 390 -0.35 2.35 -4.07
C PRO A 390 -0.55 2.15 -5.58
N PRO A 391 0.02 1.09 -6.18
CA PRO A 391 -0.07 0.83 -7.61
C PRO A 391 -1.54 0.77 -8.07
N SER A 392 -1.94 1.69 -8.95
CA SER A 392 -3.31 1.80 -9.46
C SER A 392 -3.76 0.57 -10.26
N SER A 393 -2.84 -0.27 -10.71
CA SER A 393 -3.13 -1.53 -11.41
C SER A 393 -3.66 -2.63 -10.50
N VAL A 394 -3.56 -2.49 -9.17
CA VAL A 394 -3.95 -3.53 -8.19
C VAL A 394 -5.05 -3.05 -7.24
N CYS A 395 -5.16 -1.74 -7.02
CA CYS A 395 -6.19 -1.14 -6.16
C CYS A 395 -7.37 -0.63 -7.01
N SER A 396 -8.58 -1.10 -6.72
CA SER A 396 -9.80 -0.64 -7.40
C SER A 396 -10.43 0.59 -6.74
N HIS A 397 -10.06 0.88 -5.48
CA HIS A 397 -10.53 2.02 -4.72
C HIS A 397 -9.36 2.95 -4.37
N PRO A 398 -9.62 4.24 -4.11
CA PRO A 398 -8.60 5.12 -3.57
C PRO A 398 -8.02 4.59 -2.26
N PHE A 399 -6.72 4.82 -2.04
CA PHE A 399 -6.03 4.35 -0.84
C PHE A 399 -6.62 4.99 0.41
N ASN A 400 -7.15 4.15 1.29
CA ASN A 400 -7.77 4.58 2.53
C ASN A 400 -7.41 3.61 3.67
N PRO A 401 -6.22 3.74 4.24
CA PRO A 401 -5.75 2.83 5.27
C PRO A 401 -6.58 2.98 6.54
N THR A 402 -6.94 1.86 7.17
CA THR A 402 -7.75 1.84 8.38
C THR A 402 -6.92 1.63 9.64
N ASP A 403 -5.82 0.91 9.53
CA ASP A 403 -4.90 0.65 10.63
C ASP A 403 -3.49 0.37 10.09
N LEU A 404 -2.50 0.48 10.98
CA LEU A 404 -1.12 0.15 10.71
C LEU A 404 -0.44 -0.41 11.97
N THR A 405 0.53 -1.28 11.78
CA THR A 405 1.39 -1.80 12.86
C THR A 405 2.83 -1.87 12.38
N ILE A 406 3.76 -2.03 13.31
CA ILE A 406 5.17 -2.27 13.03
C ILE A 406 5.59 -3.57 13.68
N THR A 407 6.27 -4.40 12.90
CA THR A 407 6.83 -5.68 13.36
C THR A 407 8.10 -5.44 14.17
N ASN A 408 8.53 -6.47 14.93
CA ASN A 408 9.77 -6.44 15.69
C ASN A 408 11.03 -6.28 14.81
N THR A 409 10.92 -6.54 13.50
CA THR A 409 11.96 -6.37 12.49
C THR A 409 11.81 -5.04 11.72
N GLU A 410 11.04 -4.09 12.27
CA GLU A 410 10.86 -2.73 11.73
C GLU A 410 10.19 -2.64 10.35
N ILE A 411 9.45 -3.68 9.95
CA ILE A 411 8.54 -3.60 8.81
C ILE A 411 7.22 -2.98 9.26
N ILE A 412 6.76 -1.98 8.51
CA ILE A 412 5.45 -1.34 8.69
C ILE A 412 4.42 -2.06 7.83
N ILE A 413 3.32 -2.48 8.43
CA ILE A 413 2.21 -3.15 7.74
C ILE A 413 1.00 -2.26 7.85
N VAL A 414 0.40 -1.94 6.71
CA VAL A 414 -0.78 -1.06 6.61
C VAL A 414 -1.91 -1.86 6.00
N VAL A 415 -3.10 -1.80 6.60
CA VAL A 415 -4.30 -2.41 6.03
C VAL A 415 -5.10 -1.36 5.26
N ASP A 416 -5.44 -1.68 4.01
CA ASP A 416 -6.46 -0.98 3.22
C ASP A 416 -7.69 -1.89 3.11
N SER A 417 -8.65 -1.65 4.01
CA SER A 417 -9.84 -2.48 4.14
C SER A 417 -10.70 -2.51 2.87
N ARG A 418 -10.84 -1.38 2.18
CA ARG A 418 -11.69 -1.28 0.98
C ARG A 418 -11.07 -1.96 -0.23
N ASN A 419 -9.75 -1.87 -0.37
CA ASN A 419 -9.00 -2.62 -1.36
C ASN A 419 -8.73 -4.07 -0.94
N ARG A 420 -9.12 -4.46 0.29
CA ARG A 420 -8.90 -5.80 0.85
C ARG A 420 -7.42 -6.17 0.75
N ALA A 421 -6.54 -5.25 1.12
CA ALA A 421 -5.11 -5.35 0.87
C ALA A 421 -4.27 -5.05 2.11
N PHE A 422 -3.09 -5.65 2.15
CA PHE A 422 -2.00 -5.31 3.04
C PHE A 422 -0.88 -4.66 2.22
N HIS A 423 -0.40 -3.52 2.70
CA HIS A 423 0.74 -2.80 2.15
C HIS A 423 1.89 -2.94 3.15
N ILE A 424 2.97 -3.56 2.69
CA ILE A 424 4.16 -3.85 3.50
C ILE A 424 5.22 -2.83 3.09
N LEU A 425 5.59 -1.96 4.02
CA LEU A 425 6.53 -0.87 3.81
C LEU A 425 7.77 -1.06 4.69
N ASN A 426 8.93 -0.62 4.20
CA ASN A 426 10.08 -0.43 5.07
C ASN A 426 9.95 0.88 5.89
N THR A 427 10.85 1.09 6.85
CA THR A 427 10.90 2.33 7.66
C THR A 427 11.12 3.61 6.84
N LYS A 428 11.55 3.49 5.57
CA LYS A 428 11.71 4.61 4.63
C LYS A 428 10.46 4.88 3.78
N GLY A 429 9.35 4.20 4.06
CA GLY A 429 8.07 4.38 3.35
C GLY A 429 8.05 3.78 1.93
N THR A 430 9.04 2.96 1.58
CA THR A 430 9.07 2.26 0.29
C THR A 430 8.22 1.01 0.38
N LEU A 431 7.32 0.82 -0.60
CA LEU A 431 6.51 -0.39 -0.73
C LEU A 431 7.41 -1.58 -1.08
N ILE A 432 7.45 -2.55 -0.17
CA ILE A 432 8.11 -3.85 -0.36
C ILE A 432 7.16 -4.79 -1.11
N LEU A 433 5.94 -4.93 -0.58
CA LEU A 433 4.94 -5.84 -1.14
C LEU A 433 3.52 -5.29 -0.93
N HIS A 434 2.67 -5.54 -1.93
CA HIS A 434 1.23 -5.42 -1.81
C HIS A 434 0.62 -6.82 -1.88
N GLN A 435 -0.08 -7.25 -0.84
CA GLN A 435 -0.71 -8.57 -0.77
C GLN A 435 -2.22 -8.45 -0.60
N SER A 436 -2.99 -9.16 -1.44
CA SER A 436 -4.44 -9.26 -1.26
C SER A 436 -4.78 -10.15 -0.08
N SER A 437 -5.64 -9.66 0.80
CA SER A 437 -6.14 -10.38 1.97
C SER A 437 -7.10 -11.52 1.59
N ILE A 438 -7.72 -11.46 0.40
CA ILE A 438 -8.68 -12.47 -0.08
C ILE A 438 -8.01 -13.82 -0.30
N HIS A 439 -6.74 -13.86 -0.74
CA HIS A 439 -5.99 -15.11 -0.91
C HIS A 439 -5.76 -15.85 0.42
N LEU A 440 -5.89 -15.15 1.55
CA LEU A 440 -5.79 -15.70 2.90
C LEU A 440 -7.16 -16.03 3.49
N GLY A 441 -8.25 -15.89 2.71
CA GLY A 441 -9.62 -16.04 3.19
C GLY A 441 -10.10 -14.88 4.07
N ILE A 442 -9.40 -13.74 4.05
CA ILE A 442 -9.74 -12.57 4.85
C ILE A 442 -10.47 -11.56 3.97
N GLU A 443 -11.77 -11.37 4.22
CA GLU A 443 -12.61 -10.55 3.35
C GLU A 443 -12.64 -9.07 3.74
N ARG A 444 -12.67 -8.76 5.03
CA ARG A 444 -12.82 -7.39 5.55
C ARG A 444 -11.80 -7.10 6.64
N PRO A 445 -10.49 -7.11 6.34
CA PRO A 445 -9.46 -6.75 7.31
C PRO A 445 -9.67 -5.29 7.73
N PHE A 446 -9.49 -4.97 9.02
CA PHE A 446 -9.78 -3.62 9.51
C PHE A 446 -8.74 -3.09 10.49
N CYS A 447 -8.37 -3.89 11.49
CA CYS A 447 -7.34 -3.53 12.46
C CYS A 447 -6.23 -4.58 12.51
N LEU A 448 -5.05 -4.15 12.95
CA LEU A 448 -3.82 -4.92 12.98
C LEU A 448 -3.06 -4.68 14.28
N ASP A 449 -2.46 -5.74 14.83
CA ASP A 449 -1.36 -5.58 15.77
C ASP A 449 -0.42 -6.80 15.72
N THR A 450 0.81 -6.66 16.24
CA THR A 450 1.79 -7.74 16.27
C THR A 450 2.01 -8.23 17.70
N ASP A 451 2.20 -9.54 17.87
CA ASP A 451 2.58 -10.12 19.15
C ASP A 451 4.11 -10.18 19.35
N LYS A 452 4.54 -10.58 20.55
CA LYS A 452 5.98 -10.63 20.89
C LYS A 452 6.71 -11.69 20.08
N SER A 453 6.01 -12.75 19.70
CA SER A 453 6.49 -13.79 18.80
C SER A 453 6.57 -13.36 17.32
N GLY A 454 6.13 -12.16 16.97
CA GLY A 454 6.22 -11.61 15.62
C GLY A 454 5.10 -12.06 14.67
N TYR A 455 4.01 -12.63 15.20
CA TYR A 455 2.83 -12.90 14.38
C TYR A 455 2.00 -11.63 14.20
N LEU A 456 1.43 -11.48 13.02
CA LEU A 456 0.46 -10.44 12.72
C LEU A 456 -0.95 -10.94 13.08
N TRP A 457 -1.66 -10.15 13.86
CA TRP A 457 -3.06 -10.38 14.20
C TRP A 457 -3.95 -9.40 13.44
N VAL A 458 -4.96 -9.93 12.76
CA VAL A 458 -5.87 -9.14 11.91
C VAL A 458 -7.29 -9.25 12.44
N GLY A 459 -7.85 -8.16 12.92
CA GLY A 459 -9.26 -8.06 13.27
C GLY A 459 -10.11 -7.63 12.08
N CYS A 460 -11.30 -8.23 11.94
CA CYS A 460 -12.19 -7.96 10.82
C CYS A 460 -13.49 -7.28 11.21
N LEU A 461 -14.10 -6.59 10.24
CA LEU A 461 -15.52 -6.25 10.28
C LEU A 461 -16.36 -7.46 9.89
N ARG A 462 -17.63 -7.49 10.31
CA ARG A 462 -18.58 -8.54 9.88
C ARG A 462 -18.67 -8.59 8.36
N ASP A 463 -18.61 -9.79 7.80
CA ASP A 463 -19.09 -9.99 6.44
C ASP A 463 -20.64 -10.00 6.46
N SER A 464 -21.24 -9.04 5.78
CA SER A 464 -22.70 -8.93 5.62
C SER A 464 -23.29 -10.06 4.79
N THR A 465 -22.48 -10.80 4.03
CA THR A 465 -22.95 -11.90 3.17
C THR A 465 -22.86 -13.28 3.83
N SER A 466 -22.06 -13.42 4.89
CA SER A 466 -21.92 -14.66 5.63
C SER A 466 -23.12 -14.96 6.54
N ARG A 467 -23.48 -16.25 6.63
CA ARG A 467 -24.44 -16.75 7.64
C ARG A 467 -23.86 -16.77 9.06
N GLU A 468 -22.56 -16.52 9.21
CA GLU A 468 -21.90 -16.47 10.51
C GLU A 468 -22.25 -15.15 11.24
N THR A 469 -22.47 -15.24 12.56
CA THR A 469 -23.07 -14.14 13.33
C THR A 469 -22.06 -13.12 13.86
N GLY A 470 -20.75 -13.41 13.86
CA GLY A 470 -19.74 -12.53 14.42
C GLY A 470 -18.44 -12.45 13.61
N ALA A 471 -17.66 -11.42 13.91
CA ALA A 471 -16.38 -11.11 13.29
C ALA A 471 -15.32 -12.16 13.61
N LYS A 472 -14.27 -12.17 12.79
CA LYS A 472 -13.13 -13.07 12.93
C LYS A 472 -11.87 -12.29 13.24
N ILE A 473 -10.94 -12.98 13.88
CA ILE A 473 -9.56 -12.54 14.07
C ILE A 473 -8.66 -13.59 13.43
N TYR A 474 -7.67 -13.17 12.66
CA TYR A 474 -6.74 -14.05 11.97
C TYR A 474 -5.34 -13.87 12.55
N LYS A 475 -4.67 -14.98 12.86
CA LYS A 475 -3.25 -15.00 13.20
C LYS A 475 -2.47 -15.39 11.94
N LEU A 476 -1.58 -14.51 11.52
CA LEU A 476 -0.76 -14.66 10.32
C LEU A 476 0.71 -14.75 10.70
N LYS A 477 1.41 -15.73 10.14
CA LYS A 477 2.86 -15.79 10.16
C LYS A 477 3.39 -14.91 9.04
N ILE A 478 4.40 -14.12 9.35
CA ILE A 478 5.10 -13.31 8.37
C ILE A 478 6.32 -14.12 7.90
N LYS A 479 6.32 -14.60 6.65
CA LYS A 479 7.46 -15.34 6.08
C LYS A 479 8.55 -14.35 5.64
N GLY A 480 9.78 -14.81 5.42
CA GLY A 480 10.85 -13.99 4.83
C GLY A 480 11.46 -12.90 5.74
N LEU A 481 11.09 -12.90 7.02
CA LEU A 481 11.63 -12.04 8.08
C LEU A 481 12.53 -12.79 9.04
#